data_AF-A0A962EUB5-F1
#
_entry.id   AF-A0A962EUB5-F1
#
_cell.length_a   1.000
_cell.length_b   1.000
_cell.length_c   1.000
_cell.angle_alpha   90.00
_cell.angle_beta   90.00
_cell.angle_gamma   90.00
#
_symmetry.space_group_name_H-M   'P 1'
#
loop_
_entity.id
_entity.type
_entity.pdbx_description
1 polymer ?
#
loop_
_entity_poly.entity_id
_entity_poly.type
_entity_poly.pdbx_seq_one_letter_code
_entity_poly.pdbx_strand_id
1 'polypeptide(L)'
;MSANLVAILYLVSGILFILALRGLSHPETSRQGNVYGMIGMTIAVLTTLGVASPMSFGTWLLIILGIGIGGGIGGYTAKKIPMTSMPELVAAFHSLVGLAAVFVAAAALYSPVAFGIGTPGNISGASLLEMSLGVAIGAITFTGSVIAFAKLSGRMSGKPIILPMRHLVNAGLGLLLVVLIYAFMMSGGSPLLFWLITLVSLALGVLLIVPIGGADMPVVVSM
;
A
#
# COMPACT_ATOMS: atom_id res chain seq x y z
N MET A 1 25.72 -7.66 -6.49
CA MET A 1 25.80 -8.27 -5.14
C MET A 1 25.56 -9.77 -5.27
N SER A 2 26.16 -10.63 -4.44
CA SER A 2 25.85 -12.07 -4.49
C SER A 2 24.44 -12.33 -3.96
N ALA A 3 23.76 -13.35 -4.50
CA ALA A 3 22.40 -13.71 -4.07
C ALA A 3 22.32 -14.02 -2.56
N ASN A 4 23.35 -14.69 -2.03
CA ASN A 4 23.44 -15.02 -0.60
C ASN A 4 23.50 -13.76 0.27
N LEU A 5 24.29 -12.75 -0.14
CA LEU A 5 24.37 -11.49 0.61
C LEU A 5 23.03 -10.75 0.60
N VAL A 6 22.35 -10.70 -0.56
CA VAL A 6 21.03 -10.09 -0.69
C VAL A 6 20.02 -10.77 0.23
N ALA A 7 19.97 -12.10 0.22
CA ALA A 7 19.08 -12.88 1.08
C ALA A 7 19.36 -12.63 2.58
N ILE A 8 20.64 -12.60 2.99
CA ILE A 8 21.02 -12.30 4.37
C ILE A 8 20.60 -10.89 4.77
N LEU A 9 20.81 -9.88 3.92
CA LEU A 9 20.45 -8.50 4.23
C LEU A 9 18.92 -8.32 4.35
N TYR A 10 18.13 -8.97 3.48
CA TYR A 10 16.68 -8.98 3.63
C TYR A 10 16.22 -9.73 4.87
N LEU A 11 16.86 -10.85 5.22
CA LEU A 11 16.59 -11.57 6.47
C LEU A 11 16.86 -10.70 7.69
N VAL A 12 18.01 -10.01 7.73
CA VAL A 12 18.37 -9.08 8.81
C VAL A 12 17.36 -7.93 8.90
N SER A 13 16.98 -7.34 7.77
CA SER A 13 15.94 -6.30 7.72
C SER A 13 14.60 -6.82 8.29
N GLY A 14 14.17 -8.02 7.89
CA GLY A 14 12.96 -8.66 8.42
C GLY A 14 13.01 -8.89 9.93
N ILE A 15 14.13 -9.39 10.45
CA ILE A 15 14.34 -9.56 11.91
C ILE A 15 14.24 -8.21 12.63
N LEU A 16 14.84 -7.15 12.08
CA LEU A 16 14.77 -5.82 12.66
C LEU A 16 13.35 -5.26 12.69
N PHE A 17 12.52 -5.51 11.67
CA PHE A 17 11.11 -5.13 11.71
C PHE A 17 10.31 -5.89 12.79
N ILE A 18 10.59 -7.18 13.00
CA ILE A 18 9.99 -7.95 14.09
C ILE A 18 10.39 -7.38 15.45
N LEU A 19 11.68 -7.06 15.63
CA LEU A 19 12.19 -6.43 16.85
C LEU A 19 11.64 -5.01 17.04
N ALA A 20 11.38 -4.27 15.96
CA ALA A 20 10.74 -2.97 16.01
C ALA A 20 9.33 -3.07 16.62
N LEU A 21 8.49 -3.96 16.10
CA LEU A 21 7.14 -4.19 16.63
C LEU A 21 7.14 -4.67 18.08
N ARG A 22 8.06 -5.59 18.43
CA ARG A 22 8.23 -6.05 19.82
C ARG A 22 8.66 -4.93 20.76
N GLY A 23 9.54 -4.04 20.31
CA GLY A 23 9.98 -2.89 21.10
C GLY A 23 8.87 -1.85 21.28
N LEU A 24 8.06 -1.61 20.24
CA LEU A 24 6.94 -0.67 20.30
C LEU A 24 5.81 -1.11 21.24
N SER A 25 5.74 -2.40 21.60
CA SER A 25 4.70 -2.91 22.49
C SER A 25 4.96 -2.66 23.99
N HIS A 26 6.13 -2.11 24.37
CA HIS A 26 6.45 -1.78 25.77
C HIS A 26 7.02 -0.36 25.88
N PRO A 27 6.56 0.48 26.84
CA PRO A 27 7.04 1.85 26.99
C PRO A 27 8.55 1.98 27.15
N GLU A 28 9.18 1.06 27.90
CA GLU A 28 10.62 1.08 28.21
C GLU A 28 11.48 0.84 26.96
N THR A 29 11.02 0.00 26.03
CA THR A 29 11.77 -0.39 24.82
C THR A 29 11.29 0.32 23.54
N SER A 30 10.26 1.16 23.63
CA SER A 30 9.64 1.84 22.48
C SER A 30 10.63 2.62 21.62
N ARG A 31 11.55 3.37 22.24
CA ARG A 31 12.60 4.12 21.53
C ARG A 31 13.55 3.20 20.76
N GLN A 32 13.95 2.10 21.38
CA GLN A 32 14.82 1.09 20.76
C GLN A 32 14.11 0.39 19.61
N GLY A 33 12.82 0.05 19.77
CA GLY A 33 11.98 -0.49 18.70
C GLY A 33 11.94 0.42 17.48
N ASN A 34 11.75 1.73 17.68
CA ASN A 34 11.77 2.69 16.58
C ASN A 34 13.14 2.74 15.86
N VAL A 35 14.25 2.65 16.59
CA VAL A 35 15.59 2.59 16.01
C VAL A 35 15.78 1.32 15.16
N TYR A 36 15.31 0.17 15.62
CA TYR A 36 15.33 -1.06 14.82
C TYR A 36 14.55 -0.91 13.52
N GLY A 37 13.38 -0.27 13.55
CA GLY A 37 12.60 0.04 12.35
C GLY A 37 13.37 0.91 11.35
N MET A 38 14.02 1.99 11.82
CA MET A 38 14.82 2.88 10.97
C MET A 38 16.00 2.15 10.30
N ILE A 39 16.74 1.34 11.07
CA ILE A 39 17.87 0.55 10.54
C ILE A 39 17.36 -0.50 9.55
N GLY A 40 16.31 -1.24 9.90
CA GLY A 40 15.70 -2.27 9.05
C GLY A 40 15.25 -1.72 7.70
N MET A 41 14.55 -0.58 7.70
CA MET A 41 14.11 0.10 6.47
C MET A 41 15.30 0.59 5.64
N THR A 42 16.34 1.15 6.28
CA THR A 42 17.55 1.61 5.59
C THR A 42 18.24 0.45 4.87
N ILE A 43 18.40 -0.70 5.54
CA ILE A 43 18.98 -1.91 4.94
C ILE A 43 18.14 -2.38 3.75
N ALA A 44 16.81 -2.41 3.88
CA ALA A 44 15.92 -2.85 2.81
C ALA A 44 16.05 -1.98 1.55
N VAL A 45 16.01 -0.64 1.70
CA VAL A 45 16.14 0.30 0.58
C VAL A 45 17.51 0.16 -0.08
N LEU A 46 18.60 0.19 0.69
CA LEU A 46 19.95 0.11 0.14
C LEU A 46 20.21 -1.24 -0.56
N THR A 47 19.71 -2.33 0.00
CA THR A 47 19.80 -3.66 -0.64
C THR A 47 19.04 -3.68 -1.95
N THR A 48 17.82 -3.14 -1.98
CA THR A 48 17.00 -3.07 -3.20
C THR A 48 17.68 -2.24 -4.28
N LEU A 49 18.24 -1.08 -3.94
CA LEU A 49 19.00 -0.24 -4.87
C LEU A 49 20.26 -0.96 -5.39
N GLY A 50 20.95 -1.70 -4.52
CA GLY A 50 22.13 -2.49 -4.90
C GLY A 50 21.79 -3.66 -5.82
N VAL A 51 20.61 -4.27 -5.68
CA VAL A 51 20.11 -5.33 -6.58
C VAL A 51 19.64 -4.77 -7.90
N ALA A 52 18.80 -3.72 -7.87
CA ALA A 52 18.26 -3.09 -9.07
C ALA A 52 19.37 -2.48 -9.95
N SER A 53 20.47 -2.06 -9.33
CA SER A 53 21.66 -1.49 -9.97
C SER A 53 21.33 -0.53 -11.12
N PRO A 54 20.62 0.59 -10.85
CA PRO A 54 20.19 1.50 -11.91
C PRO A 54 21.39 2.02 -12.71
N MET A 55 21.36 1.81 -14.04
CA MET A 55 22.48 2.17 -14.91
C MET A 55 22.43 3.59 -15.45
N SER A 56 21.25 4.21 -15.50
CA SER A 56 21.07 5.54 -16.10
C SER A 56 21.02 6.65 -15.04
N PHE A 57 21.63 7.79 -15.37
CA PHE A 57 21.54 9.00 -14.55
C PHE A 57 20.08 9.44 -14.36
N GLY A 58 19.25 9.32 -15.41
CA GLY A 58 17.83 9.66 -15.33
C GLY A 58 17.06 8.82 -14.32
N THR A 59 17.33 7.51 -14.25
CA THR A 59 16.70 6.62 -13.26
C THR A 59 17.12 6.99 -11.84
N TRP A 60 18.41 7.25 -11.62
CA TRP A 60 18.90 7.70 -10.31
C TRP A 60 18.27 9.03 -9.88
N LEU A 61 18.16 9.98 -10.80
CA LEU A 61 17.51 11.26 -10.54
C LEU A 61 16.06 11.06 -10.11
N LEU A 62 15.28 10.22 -10.81
CA LEU A 62 13.89 9.94 -10.46
C LEU A 62 13.75 9.26 -9.09
N ILE A 63 14.62 8.30 -8.78
CA ILE A 63 14.62 7.61 -7.47
C ILE A 63 14.93 8.60 -6.33
N ILE A 64 15.99 9.38 -6.46
CA ILE A 64 16.42 10.33 -5.44
C ILE A 64 15.37 11.42 -5.25
N LEU A 65 14.81 11.95 -6.34
CA LEU A 65 13.72 12.92 -6.26
C LEU A 65 12.47 12.32 -5.60
N GLY A 66 12.09 11.10 -5.96
CA GLY A 66 10.95 10.41 -5.35
C GLY A 66 11.10 10.23 -3.84
N ILE A 67 12.25 9.70 -3.41
CA ILE A 67 12.58 9.53 -1.98
C ILE A 67 12.66 10.89 -1.28
N GLY A 68 13.32 11.87 -1.89
CA GLY A 68 13.51 13.20 -1.31
C GLY A 68 12.21 13.98 -1.15
N ILE A 69 11.35 13.99 -2.17
CA ILE A 69 10.04 14.65 -2.13
C ILE A 69 9.12 13.94 -1.16
N GLY A 70 8.98 12.61 -1.27
CA GLY A 70 8.10 11.82 -0.40
C GLY A 70 8.53 11.88 1.06
N GLY A 71 9.82 11.63 1.34
CA GLY A 71 10.39 11.69 2.68
C GLY A 71 10.39 13.11 3.26
N GLY A 72 10.65 14.13 2.44
CA GLY A 72 10.63 15.54 2.85
C GLY A 72 9.24 16.02 3.25
N ILE A 73 8.24 15.80 2.39
CA ILE A 73 6.84 16.17 2.67
C ILE A 73 6.31 15.38 3.87
N GLY A 74 6.57 14.06 3.91
CA GLY A 74 6.15 13.20 5.01
C GLY A 74 6.75 13.62 6.35
N GLY A 75 8.06 13.85 6.39
CA GLY A 75 8.78 14.29 7.59
C GLY A 75 8.35 15.68 8.07
N TYR A 76 8.15 16.62 7.14
CA TYR A 76 7.64 17.95 7.48
C TYR A 76 6.22 17.89 8.06
N THR A 77 5.33 17.11 7.45
CA THR A 77 3.93 16.97 7.88
C THR A 77 3.86 16.31 9.25
N ALA A 78 4.59 15.21 9.46
CA ALA A 78 4.65 14.51 10.74
C ALA A 78 5.19 15.38 11.88
N LYS A 79 6.12 16.31 11.59
CA LYS A 79 6.67 17.24 12.59
C LYS A 79 5.70 18.35 13.00
N LYS A 80 4.81 18.77 12.09
CA LYS A 80 3.92 19.93 12.31
C LYS A 80 2.51 19.58 12.78
N ILE A 81 2.07 18.34 12.58
CA ILE A 81 0.68 17.99 12.92
C ILE A 81 0.46 18.00 14.45
N PRO A 82 -0.68 18.51 14.94
CA PRO A 82 -1.03 18.37 16.35
C PRO A 82 -1.23 16.91 16.76
N MET A 83 -0.88 16.55 18.01
CA MET A 83 -1.07 15.18 18.51
C MET A 83 -2.55 14.76 18.55
N THR A 84 -3.48 15.72 18.64
CA THR A 84 -4.94 15.47 18.57
C THR A 84 -5.39 15.02 17.17
N SER A 85 -4.62 15.33 16.14
CA SER A 85 -4.84 14.96 14.73
C SER A 85 -4.07 13.70 14.30
N MET A 86 -3.47 12.96 15.23
CA MET A 86 -2.73 11.74 14.87
C MET A 86 -3.60 10.68 14.18
N PRO A 87 -4.86 10.42 14.59
CA PRO A 87 -5.69 9.42 13.92
C PRO A 87 -5.90 9.70 12.43
N GLU A 88 -6.16 10.96 12.06
CA GLU A 88 -6.34 11.34 10.66
C GLU A 88 -5.02 11.31 9.88
N LEU A 89 -3.88 11.65 10.49
CA LEU A 89 -2.58 11.52 9.84
C LEU A 89 -2.26 10.07 9.51
N VAL A 90 -2.54 9.15 10.44
CA VAL A 90 -2.34 7.71 10.22
C VAL A 90 -3.22 7.23 9.06
N ALA A 91 -4.49 7.64 9.01
CA ALA A 91 -5.37 7.35 7.88
C ALA A 91 -4.79 7.90 6.56
N ALA A 92 -4.34 9.16 6.54
CA ALA A 92 -3.75 9.76 5.35
C ALA A 92 -2.50 8.99 4.87
N PHE A 93 -1.59 8.61 5.78
CA PHE A 93 -0.41 7.82 5.39
C PHE A 93 -0.76 6.41 4.91
N HIS A 94 -1.75 5.76 5.51
CA HIS A 94 -2.22 4.45 5.05
C HIS A 94 -2.79 4.51 3.63
N SER A 95 -3.45 5.62 3.27
CA SER A 95 -3.90 5.84 1.89
C SER A 95 -2.74 5.84 0.89
N LEU A 96 -1.61 6.49 1.24
CA LEU A 96 -0.43 6.56 0.37
C LEU A 96 0.24 5.19 0.21
N VAL A 97 0.21 4.34 1.23
CA VAL A 97 0.67 2.94 1.15
C VAL A 97 -0.17 2.16 0.15
N GLY A 98 -1.50 2.29 0.22
CA GLY A 98 -2.41 1.65 -0.73
C GLY A 98 -2.17 2.10 -2.17
N LEU A 99 -2.01 3.40 -2.40
CA LEU A 99 -1.73 3.94 -3.73
C LEU A 99 -0.35 3.50 -4.26
N ALA A 100 0.66 3.41 -3.40
CA ALA A 100 1.97 2.87 -3.77
C ALA A 100 1.86 1.41 -4.24
N ALA A 101 1.05 0.58 -3.57
CA ALA A 101 0.80 -0.79 -4.01
C ALA A 101 0.14 -0.87 -5.40
N VAL A 102 -0.82 0.02 -5.68
CA VAL A 102 -1.43 0.14 -7.03
C VAL A 102 -0.39 0.49 -8.09
N PHE A 103 0.49 1.46 -7.81
CA PHE A 103 1.55 1.84 -8.75
C PHE A 103 2.61 0.76 -8.95
N VAL A 104 2.98 0.02 -7.89
CA VAL A 104 3.90 -1.12 -7.99
C VAL A 104 3.27 -2.24 -8.84
N ALA A 105 1.99 -2.54 -8.63
CA ALA A 105 1.27 -3.52 -9.44
C ALA A 105 1.17 -3.09 -10.91
N ALA A 106 0.89 -1.81 -11.18
CA ALA A 106 0.89 -1.27 -12.54
C ALA A 106 2.29 -1.37 -13.18
N ALA A 107 3.34 -1.01 -12.44
CA ALA A 107 4.72 -1.14 -12.92
C ALA A 107 5.08 -2.60 -13.26
N ALA A 108 4.65 -3.57 -12.45
CA ALA A 108 4.84 -4.98 -12.71
C ALA A 108 4.09 -5.47 -13.96
N LEU A 109 2.88 -4.95 -14.21
CA LEU A 109 2.11 -5.27 -15.40
C LEU A 109 2.76 -4.74 -16.69
N TYR A 110 3.19 -3.48 -16.66
CA TYR A 110 3.73 -2.79 -17.84
C TYR A 110 5.22 -3.08 -18.08
N SER A 111 5.95 -3.52 -17.06
CA SER A 111 7.36 -3.89 -17.14
C SER A 111 7.66 -5.21 -16.42
N PRO A 112 7.04 -6.34 -16.81
CA PRO A 112 7.18 -7.61 -16.10
C PRO A 112 8.60 -8.17 -16.12
N VAL A 113 9.40 -7.80 -17.13
CA VAL A 113 10.81 -8.18 -17.24
C VAL A 113 11.63 -7.59 -16.10
N ALA A 114 11.36 -6.34 -15.70
CA ALA A 114 12.08 -5.68 -14.60
C ALA A 114 11.81 -6.33 -13.24
N PHE A 115 10.67 -7.02 -13.09
CA PHE A 115 10.30 -7.76 -11.89
C PHE A 115 10.66 -9.25 -11.99
N GLY A 116 11.17 -9.72 -13.13
CA GLY A 116 11.52 -11.13 -13.33
C GLY A 116 10.30 -12.07 -13.38
N ILE A 117 9.12 -11.56 -13.71
CA ILE A 117 7.85 -12.31 -13.67
C ILE A 117 7.32 -12.73 -15.05
N GLY A 118 8.04 -12.40 -16.12
CA GLY A 118 7.72 -12.78 -17.50
C GLY A 118 7.91 -11.63 -18.50
N THR A 119 7.21 -11.71 -19.62
CA THR A 119 7.18 -10.67 -20.67
C THR A 119 5.77 -10.12 -20.83
N PRO A 120 5.58 -8.93 -21.45
CA PRO A 120 4.24 -8.41 -21.73
C PRO A 120 3.40 -9.43 -22.50
N GLY A 121 2.22 -9.76 -21.99
CA GLY A 121 1.32 -10.79 -22.55
C GLY A 121 1.68 -12.24 -22.19
N ASN A 122 2.76 -12.48 -21.44
CA ASN A 122 3.17 -13.80 -20.96
C ASN A 122 3.76 -13.71 -19.55
N ILE A 123 2.93 -13.27 -18.60
CA ILE A 123 3.25 -13.19 -17.18
C ILE A 123 2.77 -14.49 -16.51
N SER A 124 3.53 -15.01 -15.55
CA SER A 124 3.14 -16.22 -14.83
C SER A 124 1.79 -16.06 -14.13
N GLY A 125 0.94 -17.10 -14.13
CA GLY A 125 -0.39 -17.05 -13.50
C GLY A 125 -0.35 -16.72 -12.00
N ALA A 126 0.67 -17.19 -11.28
CA ALA A 126 0.88 -16.87 -9.88
C ALA A 126 1.17 -15.37 -9.68
N SER A 127 2.05 -14.80 -10.51
CA SER A 127 2.35 -13.37 -10.47
C SER A 127 1.14 -12.50 -10.86
N LEU A 128 0.32 -12.95 -11.81
CA LEU A 128 -0.95 -12.28 -12.16
C LEU A 128 -1.91 -12.27 -10.97
N LEU A 129 -2.03 -13.39 -10.25
CA LEU A 129 -2.86 -13.48 -9.05
C LEU A 129 -2.35 -12.54 -7.95
N GLU A 130 -1.07 -12.63 -7.58
CA GLU A 130 -0.47 -11.78 -6.54
C GLU A 130 -0.60 -10.29 -6.87
N MET A 131 -0.33 -9.91 -8.12
CA MET A 131 -0.49 -8.53 -8.60
C MET A 131 -1.95 -8.07 -8.53
N SER A 132 -2.91 -8.92 -8.92
CA SER A 132 -4.33 -8.59 -8.88
C SER A 132 -4.86 -8.42 -7.45
N LEU A 133 -4.38 -9.22 -6.50
CA LEU A 133 -4.68 -9.07 -5.09
C LEU A 133 -4.03 -7.80 -4.52
N GLY A 134 -2.77 -7.54 -4.88
CA GLY A 134 -2.04 -6.35 -4.46
C GLY A 134 -2.71 -5.05 -4.91
N VAL A 135 -3.13 -4.96 -6.17
CA VAL A 135 -3.85 -3.77 -6.68
C VAL A 135 -5.23 -3.63 -6.04
N ALA A 136 -5.95 -4.74 -5.84
CA ALA A 136 -7.28 -4.71 -5.22
C ALA A 136 -7.23 -4.24 -3.77
N ILE A 137 -6.36 -4.86 -2.95
CA ILE A 137 -6.15 -4.48 -1.55
C ILE A 137 -5.66 -3.03 -1.48
N GLY A 138 -4.66 -2.66 -2.28
CA GLY A 138 -4.11 -1.31 -2.31
C GLY A 138 -5.15 -0.23 -2.66
N ALA A 139 -6.01 -0.47 -3.65
CA ALA A 139 -7.06 0.46 -4.05
C ALA A 139 -8.20 0.59 -3.02
N ILE A 140 -8.61 -0.52 -2.39
CA ILE A 140 -9.57 -0.53 -1.27
C ILE A 140 -9.01 0.28 -0.11
N THR A 141 -7.76 0.00 0.28
CA THR A 141 -7.02 0.72 1.32
C THR A 141 -6.96 2.21 1.03
N PHE A 142 -6.56 2.60 -0.20
CA PHE A 142 -6.42 4.01 -0.58
C PHE A 142 -7.73 4.78 -0.35
N THR A 143 -8.82 4.31 -0.95
CA THR A 143 -10.10 5.01 -0.86
C THR A 143 -10.75 4.91 0.51
N GLY A 144 -10.68 3.75 1.17
CA GLY A 144 -11.17 3.58 2.53
C GLY A 144 -10.49 4.54 3.51
N SER A 145 -9.17 4.64 3.44
CA SER A 145 -8.39 5.60 4.23
C SER A 145 -8.69 7.06 3.91
N VAL A 146 -8.94 7.41 2.63
CA VAL A 146 -9.36 8.78 2.27
C VAL A 146 -10.71 9.14 2.90
N ILE A 147 -11.67 8.21 2.94
CA ILE A 147 -12.96 8.44 3.62
C ILE A 147 -12.76 8.55 5.14
N ALA A 148 -11.93 7.69 5.74
CA ALA A 148 -11.63 7.77 7.17
C ALA A 148 -10.98 9.11 7.54
N PHE A 149 -9.98 9.55 6.75
CA PHE A 149 -9.35 10.85 6.88
C PHE A 149 -10.36 12.00 6.74
N ALA A 150 -11.24 11.95 5.74
CA ALA A 150 -12.24 12.99 5.54
C ALA A 150 -13.23 13.12 6.71
N LYS A 151 -13.62 12.00 7.32
CA LYS A 151 -14.51 11.99 8.50
C LYS A 151 -13.81 12.46 9.77
N LEU A 152 -12.58 12.00 10.02
CA LEU A 152 -11.79 12.39 11.19
C LEU A 152 -11.42 13.89 11.15
N SER A 153 -11.13 14.42 9.96
CA SER A 153 -10.83 15.84 9.74
C SER A 153 -12.05 16.76 9.73
N GLY A 154 -13.26 16.22 9.86
CA GLY A 154 -14.51 16.98 9.76
C GLY A 154 -14.85 17.51 8.36
N ARG A 155 -14.08 17.15 7.33
CA ARG A 155 -14.37 17.49 5.91
C ARG A 155 -15.57 16.73 5.36
N MET A 156 -15.88 15.59 5.96
CA MET A 156 -17.09 14.79 5.74
C MET A 156 -17.83 14.62 7.06
N SER A 157 -19.17 14.53 7.01
CA SER A 157 -19.96 14.24 8.21
C SER A 157 -19.54 12.90 8.83
N GLY A 158 -19.33 12.89 10.15
CA GLY A 158 -19.09 11.66 10.91
C GLY A 158 -20.33 10.77 11.06
N LYS A 159 -21.51 11.20 10.59
CA LYS A 159 -22.72 10.37 10.65
C LYS A 159 -22.61 9.21 9.64
N PRO A 160 -23.00 7.98 10.03
CA PRO A 160 -23.15 6.86 9.10
C PRO A 160 -24.02 7.24 7.89
N ILE A 161 -23.49 7.09 6.68
CA ILE A 161 -24.26 7.25 5.43
C ILE A 161 -24.65 5.86 4.95
N ILE A 162 -25.94 5.53 5.07
CA ILE A 162 -26.47 4.19 4.78
C ILE A 162 -27.08 4.18 3.38
N LEU A 163 -26.49 3.40 2.48
CA LEU A 163 -27.02 3.18 1.13
C LEU A 163 -28.10 2.10 1.15
N PRO A 164 -29.17 2.23 0.33
CA PRO A 164 -30.15 1.16 0.16
C PRO A 164 -29.46 -0.09 -0.40
N MET A 165 -29.80 -1.26 0.14
CA MET A 165 -29.23 -2.56 -0.27
C MET A 165 -27.69 -2.65 -0.22
N ARG A 166 -27.02 -1.86 0.65
CA ARG A 166 -25.54 -1.83 0.76
C ARG A 166 -24.88 -3.22 0.81
N HIS A 167 -25.49 -4.17 1.50
CA HIS A 167 -24.94 -5.52 1.65
C HIS A 167 -24.94 -6.28 0.32
N LEU A 168 -26.01 -6.14 -0.46
CA LEU A 168 -26.07 -6.73 -1.81
C LEU A 168 -25.11 -6.03 -2.77
N VAL A 169 -25.00 -4.69 -2.70
CA VAL A 169 -24.07 -3.93 -3.54
C VAL A 169 -22.62 -4.35 -3.24
N ASN A 170 -22.24 -4.38 -1.97
CA ASN A 170 -20.88 -4.75 -1.56
C ASN A 170 -20.57 -6.22 -1.90
N ALA A 171 -21.52 -7.13 -1.69
CA ALA A 171 -21.36 -8.53 -2.08
C ALA A 171 -21.24 -8.68 -3.61
N GLY A 172 -22.04 -7.94 -4.38
CA GLY A 172 -22.00 -7.92 -5.84
C GLY A 172 -20.68 -7.39 -6.37
N LEU A 173 -20.15 -6.30 -5.81
CA LEU A 173 -18.82 -5.78 -6.17
C LEU A 173 -17.70 -6.74 -5.76
N GLY A 174 -17.80 -7.39 -4.60
CA GLY A 174 -16.84 -8.42 -4.19
C GLY A 174 -16.83 -9.63 -5.12
N LEU A 175 -18.01 -10.10 -5.55
CA LEU A 175 -18.11 -11.19 -6.53
C LEU A 175 -17.60 -10.76 -7.91
N LEU A 176 -17.93 -9.54 -8.35
CA LEU A 176 -17.42 -8.97 -9.60
C LEU A 176 -15.88 -8.90 -9.57
N LEU A 177 -15.29 -8.51 -8.44
CA LEU A 177 -13.84 -8.46 -8.26
C LEU A 177 -13.19 -9.84 -8.46
N VAL A 178 -13.77 -10.90 -7.87
CA VAL A 178 -13.31 -12.29 -8.06
C VAL A 178 -13.39 -12.71 -9.52
N VAL A 179 -14.50 -12.40 -10.21
CA VAL A 179 -14.67 -12.71 -11.64
C VAL A 179 -13.65 -11.95 -12.49
N LEU A 180 -13.41 -10.66 -12.20
CA LEU A 180 -12.44 -9.85 -12.92
C LEU A 180 -10.99 -10.34 -12.72
N ILE A 181 -10.63 -10.77 -11.50
CA ILE A 181 -9.32 -11.37 -11.20
C ILE A 181 -9.13 -12.65 -12.01
N TYR A 182 -10.13 -13.53 -12.01
CA TYR A 182 -10.08 -14.75 -12.81
C TYR A 182 -9.93 -14.46 -14.30
N ALA A 183 -10.73 -13.53 -14.84
CA ALA A 183 -10.63 -13.11 -16.23
C ALA A 183 -9.25 -12.48 -16.56
N PHE A 184 -8.70 -11.69 -15.63
CA PHE A 184 -7.38 -11.08 -15.78
C PHE A 184 -6.27 -12.14 -15.89
N MET A 185 -6.32 -13.16 -15.04
CA MET A 185 -5.39 -14.30 -15.10
C MET A 185 -5.52 -15.06 -16.42
N MET A 186 -6.74 -15.37 -16.86
CA MET A 186 -6.99 -16.09 -18.11
C MET A 186 -6.58 -15.27 -19.36
N SER A 187 -6.59 -13.94 -19.26
CA SER A 187 -6.16 -13.05 -20.34
C SER A 187 -4.64 -12.87 -20.46
N GLY A 188 -3.85 -13.46 -19.54
CA GLY A 188 -2.39 -13.26 -19.50
C GLY A 188 -1.96 -11.87 -19.04
N GLY A 189 -2.85 -11.12 -18.39
CA GLY A 189 -2.56 -9.77 -17.87
C GLY A 189 -3.10 -8.61 -18.73
N SER A 190 -4.36 -8.65 -19.16
CA SER A 190 -4.98 -7.54 -19.90
C SER A 190 -4.97 -6.23 -19.10
N PRO A 191 -4.41 -5.12 -19.62
CA PRO A 191 -4.43 -3.82 -18.96
C PRO A 191 -5.83 -3.28 -18.68
N LEU A 192 -6.80 -3.59 -19.55
CA LEU A 192 -8.20 -3.19 -19.33
C LEU A 192 -8.75 -3.83 -18.06
N LEU A 193 -8.54 -5.14 -17.89
CA LEU A 193 -9.02 -5.87 -16.72
C LEU A 193 -8.31 -5.41 -15.45
N PHE A 194 -7.01 -5.10 -15.51
CA PHE A 194 -6.27 -4.50 -14.39
C PHE A 194 -6.92 -3.19 -13.90
N TRP A 195 -7.23 -2.27 -14.81
CA TRP A 195 -7.86 -1.00 -14.43
C TRP A 195 -9.32 -1.17 -14.00
N LEU A 196 -10.05 -2.14 -14.54
CA LEU A 196 -11.39 -2.48 -14.04
C LEU A 196 -11.36 -3.03 -12.61
N ILE A 197 -10.40 -3.93 -12.29
CA ILE A 197 -10.16 -4.41 -10.90
C ILE A 197 -9.88 -3.21 -10.00
N THR A 198 -9.02 -2.30 -10.44
CA THR A 198 -8.66 -1.08 -9.70
C THR A 198 -9.89 -0.21 -9.43
N LEU A 199 -10.69 0.10 -10.46
CA LEU A 199 -11.89 0.95 -10.33
C LEU A 199 -12.95 0.33 -9.41
N VAL A 200 -13.20 -0.98 -9.55
CA VAL A 200 -14.14 -1.69 -8.66
C VAL A 200 -13.63 -1.68 -7.22
N SER A 201 -12.33 -1.85 -7.01
CA SER A 201 -11.69 -1.82 -5.70
C SER A 201 -11.73 -0.43 -5.05
N LEU A 202 -11.52 0.63 -5.83
CA LEU A 202 -11.69 2.02 -5.38
C LEU A 202 -13.14 2.28 -4.95
N ALA A 203 -14.12 1.83 -5.74
CA ALA A 203 -15.54 1.96 -5.38
C ALA A 203 -15.86 1.17 -4.10
N LEU A 204 -15.38 -0.07 -4.00
CA LEU A 204 -15.60 -0.93 -2.85
C LEU A 204 -15.00 -0.34 -1.56
N GLY A 205 -13.80 0.22 -1.61
CA GLY A 205 -13.18 0.89 -0.46
C GLY A 205 -14.00 2.07 0.05
N VAL A 206 -14.55 2.91 -0.85
CA VAL A 206 -15.50 3.96 -0.45
C VAL A 206 -16.75 3.37 0.19
N LEU A 207 -17.39 2.41 -0.47
CA LEU A 207 -18.70 1.87 -0.06
C LEU A 207 -18.65 1.06 1.25
N LEU A 208 -17.49 0.49 1.60
CA LEU A 208 -17.29 -0.20 2.88
C LEU A 208 -17.14 0.77 4.05
N ILE A 209 -16.50 1.94 3.86
CA ILE A 209 -16.17 2.85 4.97
C ILE A 209 -17.20 3.97 5.16
N VAL A 210 -17.88 4.40 4.10
CA VAL A 210 -18.94 5.42 4.14
C VAL A 210 -20.06 5.12 5.16
N PRO A 211 -20.49 3.87 5.40
CA PRO A 211 -21.49 3.54 6.41
C PRO A 211 -20.99 3.55 7.86
N ILE A 212 -19.69 3.66 8.11
CA ILE A 212 -19.12 3.57 9.46
C ILE A 212 -19.17 4.95 10.15
N GLY A 213 -19.49 5.01 11.44
CA GLY A 213 -19.57 6.26 12.19
C GLY A 213 -18.20 6.86 12.48
N GLY A 214 -18.12 8.18 12.63
CA GLY A 214 -16.88 8.90 12.97
C GLY A 214 -16.25 8.44 14.28
N ALA A 215 -17.08 8.07 15.27
CA ALA A 215 -16.61 7.53 16.55
C ALA A 215 -15.92 6.17 16.41
N ASP A 216 -16.30 5.37 15.40
CA ASP A 216 -15.76 4.04 15.14
C ASP A 216 -14.58 4.07 14.14
N MET A 217 -14.24 5.24 13.59
CA MET A 217 -13.16 5.40 12.61
C MET A 217 -11.78 4.94 13.13
N PRO A 218 -11.40 5.11 14.41
CA PRO A 218 -10.13 4.57 14.90
C PRO A 218 -9.97 3.07 14.66
N VAL A 219 -11.07 2.30 14.73
CA VAL A 219 -11.05 0.85 14.43
C VAL A 219 -10.74 0.63 12.95
N VAL A 220 -11.38 1.39 12.06
CA VAL A 220 -11.15 1.31 10.61
C VAL A 220 -9.71 1.63 10.25
N VAL A 221 -9.11 2.63 10.91
CA VAL A 221 -7.70 3.02 10.65
C VAL A 221 -6.72 1.94 11.12
N SER A 222 -7.12 1.09 12.07
CA SER A 222 -6.30 -0.01 12.59
C SER A 222 -6.46 -1.36 11.88
N MET A 223 -7.48 -1.52 11.02
CA MET A 223 -7.77 -2.74 10.26
C MET A 223 -7.14 -2.68 8.86
#